data_AF-A0A399RHS1-F1
#
_entry.id   AF-A0A399RHS1-F1
#
_cell.length_a   1.000
_cell.length_b   1.000
_cell.length_c   1.000
_cell.angle_alpha   90.00
_cell.angle_beta   90.00
_cell.angle_gamma   90.00
#
_symmetry.space_group_name_H-M   'P 1'
#
loop_
_entity.id
_entity.type
_entity.pdbx_description
1 polymer ?
#
loop_
_entity_poly.entity_id
_entity_poly.type
_entity_poly.pdbx_seq_one_letter_code
_entity_poly.pdbx_strand_id
1 'polypeptide(L)'
;MQIRQKGGQLSYGSAYKLFFVGWVCGWALLIIPLSLVMVIMTAGGGTTIVNGEAYSGPGATLAMLPMIIFFPVFLAIHGLIAAAAMTAGIWLYRRVRPITVSGSEDVF
;
A
#
# COMPACT_ATOMS: atom_id res chain seq x y z
N MET A 1 -2.05 -15.99 -7.29
CA MET A 1 -0.82 -15.94 -6.45
C MET A 1 -0.70 -17.22 -5.66
N GLN A 2 0.37 -18.01 -5.84
CA GLN A 2 0.57 -19.23 -5.05
C GLN A 2 1.36 -18.90 -3.77
N ILE A 3 0.80 -19.26 -2.61
CA ILE A 3 1.42 -19.17 -1.29
C ILE A 3 2.07 -20.52 -0.97
N ARG A 4 3.34 -20.51 -0.57
CA ARG A 4 4.09 -21.71 -0.16
C ARG A 4 4.41 -21.65 1.32
N GLN A 5 4.20 -22.78 2.00
CA GLN A 5 4.54 -22.98 3.40
C GLN A 5 5.60 -24.07 3.54
N LYS A 6 6.41 -24.00 4.59
CA LYS A 6 7.38 -25.03 4.97
C LYS A 6 7.37 -25.15 6.51
N GLY A 7 6.96 -26.31 7.02
CA GLY A 7 6.93 -26.58 8.47
C GLY A 7 5.99 -25.64 9.24
N GLY A 8 4.77 -25.40 8.74
CA GLY A 8 3.79 -24.50 9.36
C GLY A 8 4.11 -23.00 9.23
N GLN A 9 5.24 -22.64 8.63
CA GLN A 9 5.63 -21.25 8.43
C GLN A 9 5.58 -20.84 6.95
N LEU A 10 5.19 -19.59 6.68
CA LEU A 10 5.28 -19.01 5.35
C LEU A 10 6.74 -18.94 4.89
N SER A 11 6.99 -19.27 3.61
CA SER A 11 8.27 -19.00 2.98
C SER A 11 8.48 -17.49 2.80
N TYR A 12 9.73 -17.01 2.80
CA TYR A 12 10.03 -15.58 2.67
C TYR A 12 9.40 -14.96 1.42
N GLY A 13 9.48 -15.64 0.26
CA GLY A 13 8.85 -15.18 -0.96
C GLY A 13 7.32 -15.12 -0.88
N SER A 14 6.70 -15.99 -0.08
CA SER A 14 5.24 -15.94 0.12
C SER A 14 4.84 -14.84 1.10
N ALA A 15 5.63 -14.64 2.17
CA ALA A 15 5.45 -13.54 3.12
C ALA A 15 5.58 -12.19 2.40
N TYR A 16 6.62 -12.02 1.57
CA TYR A 16 6.81 -10.82 0.75
C TYR A 16 5.60 -10.52 -0.13
N LYS A 17 5.11 -11.52 -0.88
CA LYS A 17 3.95 -11.35 -1.75
C LYS A 17 2.71 -10.97 -0.95
N LEU A 18 2.51 -11.58 0.23
CA LEU A 18 1.37 -11.30 1.10
C LEU A 18 1.42 -9.86 1.63
N PHE A 19 2.58 -9.41 2.11
CA PHE A 19 2.76 -8.03 2.55
C PHE A 19 2.58 -7.04 1.42
N PHE A 20 3.17 -7.31 0.24
CA PHE A 20 3.03 -6.44 -0.92
C PHE A 20 1.57 -6.28 -1.33
N VAL A 21 0.85 -7.38 -1.50
CA VAL A 21 -0.56 -7.35 -1.89
C VAL A 21 -1.41 -6.69 -0.81
N GLY A 22 -1.22 -7.05 0.47
CA GLY A 22 -1.94 -6.45 1.58
C GLY A 22 -1.70 -4.93 1.67
N TRP A 23 -0.46 -4.48 1.46
CA TRP A 23 -0.10 -3.07 1.47
C TRP A 23 -0.75 -2.29 0.32
N VAL A 24 -0.60 -2.78 -0.91
CA VAL A 24 -1.18 -2.15 -2.10
C VAL A 24 -2.71 -2.12 -1.99
N CYS A 25 -3.34 -3.24 -1.63
CA CYS A 25 -4.79 -3.31 -1.46
C CYS A 25 -5.29 -2.39 -0.33
N GLY A 26 -4.61 -2.37 0.82
CA GLY A 26 -4.99 -1.54 1.96
C GLY A 26 -4.96 -0.04 1.61
N TRP A 27 -3.88 0.43 1.00
CA TRP A 27 -3.77 1.81 0.56
C TRP A 27 -4.69 2.15 -0.61
N ALA A 28 -4.88 1.23 -1.56
CA ALA A 28 -5.81 1.43 -2.68
C ALA A 28 -7.26 1.59 -2.19
N LEU A 29 -7.68 0.76 -1.22
CA LEU A 29 -9.02 0.85 -0.61
C LEU A 29 -9.26 2.19 0.09
N LEU A 30 -8.21 2.80 0.65
CA LEU A 30 -8.31 4.11 1.30
C LEU A 30 -8.26 5.26 0.30
N ILE A 31 -7.33 5.24 -0.66
CA ILE A 31 -7.04 6.38 -1.51
C ILE A 31 -7.95 6.45 -2.74
N ILE A 32 -8.36 5.33 -3.33
CA ILE A 32 -9.22 5.35 -4.52
C ILE A 32 -10.55 6.07 -4.22
N PRO A 33 -11.31 5.74 -3.16
CA PRO A 33 -12.55 6.45 -2.86
C PRO A 33 -12.33 7.95 -2.58
N LEU A 34 -11.28 8.31 -1.84
CA LEU A 34 -10.95 9.70 -1.57
C LEU A 34 -10.63 10.48 -2.86
N SER A 35 -9.84 9.89 -3.75
CA SER A 35 -9.52 10.50 -5.05
C SER A 35 -10.75 10.66 -5.93
N LEU A 36 -11.69 9.70 -5.90
CA LEU A 36 -12.96 9.79 -6.62
C LEU A 36 -13.81 10.96 -6.14
N VAL A 37 -13.94 11.14 -4.81
CA VAL A 37 -14.65 12.27 -4.22
C VAL A 37 -14.03 13.59 -4.67
N MET A 38 -12.70 13.70 -4.66
CA MET A 38 -12.00 14.90 -5.12
C MET A 38 -12.28 15.20 -6.59
N VAL A 39 -12.23 14.18 -7.47
CA VAL A 39 -12.53 14.34 -8.90
C VAL A 39 -13.97 14.80 -9.13
N ILE A 40 -14.94 14.26 -8.38
CA ILE A 40 -16.34 14.68 -8.47
C ILE A 40 -16.50 16.15 -8.03
N MET A 41 -15.85 16.53 -6.92
CA MET A 41 -15.89 17.90 -6.41
C MET A 41 -15.27 18.91 -7.39
N THR A 42 -14.12 18.58 -8.00
CA THR A 42 -13.47 19.46 -8.98
C THR A 42 -14.25 19.53 -10.29
N ALA A 43 -14.78 18.40 -10.78
CA ALA A 43 -15.64 18.38 -11.96
C ALA A 43 -16.95 19.16 -11.76
N GLY A 44 -17.48 19.18 -10.54
CA GLY A 44 -18.67 19.96 -10.16
C GLY A 44 -18.46 21.47 -10.02
N GLY A 45 -17.25 21.99 -10.34
CA GLY A 45 -16.93 23.42 -10.24
C GLY A 45 -16.04 23.79 -9.05
N GLY A 46 -15.53 22.81 -8.30
CA GLY A 46 -14.58 23.03 -7.23
C GLY A 46 -13.27 23.67 -7.69
N THR A 47 -12.61 24.35 -6.77
CA THR A 47 -11.27 24.93 -6.96
C THR A 47 -10.22 24.06 -6.28
N THR A 48 -9.03 23.98 -6.88
CA THR A 48 -7.86 23.33 -6.30
C THR A 48 -6.63 24.21 -6.49
N ILE A 49 -5.65 24.11 -5.60
CA ILE A 49 -4.39 24.85 -5.70
C ILE A 49 -3.29 23.85 -6.05
N VAL A 50 -2.65 24.02 -7.20
CA VAL A 50 -1.52 23.21 -7.65
C VAL A 50 -0.36 24.14 -7.92
N ASN A 51 0.79 23.91 -7.27
CA ASN A 51 1.98 24.75 -7.39
C ASN A 51 1.75 26.25 -7.09
N GLY A 52 0.80 26.56 -6.20
CA GLY A 52 0.46 27.95 -5.83
C GLY A 52 -0.52 28.65 -6.77
N GLU A 53 -0.92 28.00 -7.87
CA GLU A 53 -1.94 28.51 -8.78
C GLU A 53 -3.29 27.87 -8.50
N ALA A 54 -4.35 28.69 -8.53
CA ALA A 54 -5.72 28.23 -8.36
C ALA A 54 -6.30 27.80 -9.71
N TYR A 55 -6.76 26.55 -9.78
CA TYR A 55 -7.45 25.97 -10.91
C TYR A 55 -8.92 25.74 -10.55
N SER A 56 -9.85 26.00 -11.47
CA SER A 56 -11.29 25.83 -11.27
C SER A 56 -11.92 25.00 -12.39
N GLY A 57 -13.01 24.29 -12.06
CA GLY A 57 -13.78 23.53 -13.04
C GLY A 57 -12.93 22.46 -13.74
N PRO A 58 -13.06 22.24 -15.07
CA PRO A 58 -12.30 21.21 -15.77
C PRO A 58 -10.78 21.36 -15.67
N GLY A 59 -10.27 22.59 -15.54
CA GLY A 59 -8.85 22.87 -15.36
C GLY A 59 -8.28 22.31 -14.05
N ALA A 60 -9.11 22.26 -12.99
CA ALA A 60 -8.73 21.67 -11.70
C ALA A 60 -8.47 20.16 -11.83
N THR A 61 -9.34 19.45 -12.56
CA THR A 61 -9.17 18.01 -12.80
C THR A 61 -7.92 17.72 -13.65
N LEU A 62 -7.67 18.54 -14.68
CA LEU A 62 -6.47 18.40 -15.52
C LEU A 62 -5.17 18.66 -14.75
N ALA A 63 -5.15 19.63 -13.84
CA ALA A 63 -3.99 19.91 -13.00
C ALA A 63 -3.65 18.74 -12.04
N MET A 64 -4.64 17.92 -11.68
CA MET A 64 -4.47 16.76 -10.79
C MET A 64 -4.15 15.45 -11.52
N LEU A 65 -4.27 15.40 -12.85
CA LEU A 65 -4.06 14.17 -13.65
C LEU A 65 -2.69 13.51 -13.42
N PRO A 66 -1.57 14.25 -13.37
CA PRO A 66 -0.26 13.65 -13.11
C PRO A 66 -0.24 12.89 -11.79
N MET A 67 -0.81 13.47 -10.73
CA MET A 67 -0.91 12.79 -9.43
C MET A 67 -1.69 11.48 -9.56
N ILE A 68 -2.85 11.50 -10.23
CA ILE A 68 -3.70 10.31 -10.40
C ILE A 68 -2.99 9.21 -11.20
N ILE A 69 -2.27 9.59 -12.27
CA ILE A 69 -1.55 8.65 -13.14
C ILE A 69 -0.33 8.04 -12.43
N PHE A 70 0.45 8.85 -11.72
CA PHE A 70 1.66 8.38 -11.06
C PHE A 70 1.41 7.72 -9.70
N PHE A 71 0.24 7.94 -9.10
CA PHE A 71 -0.10 7.37 -7.79
C PHE A 71 -0.02 5.83 -7.74
N PRO A 72 -0.53 5.06 -8.73
CA PRO A 72 -0.34 3.60 -8.75
C PRO A 72 1.13 3.17 -8.79
N VAL A 73 1.98 3.89 -9.52
CA VAL A 73 3.41 3.61 -9.62
C VAL A 73 4.08 3.88 -8.27
N PHE A 74 3.79 5.03 -7.67
CA PHE A 74 4.25 5.37 -6.32
C PHE A 74 3.82 4.31 -5.31
N LEU A 75 2.56 3.88 -5.36
CA LEU A 75 2.02 2.89 -4.44
C LEU A 75 2.69 1.53 -4.60
N ALA A 76 2.98 1.12 -5.84
CA ALA A 76 3.72 -0.11 -6.10
C ALA A 76 5.15 -0.03 -5.53
N ILE A 77 5.89 1.06 -5.78
CA ILE A 77 7.25 1.25 -5.24
C ILE A 77 7.23 1.23 -3.71
N HIS A 78 6.28 1.95 -3.11
CA HIS A 78 6.12 1.99 -1.67
C HIS A 78 5.80 0.60 -1.09
N GLY A 79 4.94 -0.16 -1.77
CA GLY A 79 4.63 -1.54 -1.43
C GLY A 79 5.84 -2.48 -1.53
N LEU A 80 6.69 -2.32 -2.56
CA LEU A 80 7.91 -3.11 -2.72
C LEU A 80 8.85 -2.89 -1.52
N ILE A 81 9.08 -1.62 -1.15
CA ILE A 81 9.95 -1.24 -0.03
C ILE A 81 9.38 -1.76 1.30
N ALA A 82 8.09 -1.53 1.56
CA ALA A 82 7.43 -1.97 2.79
C ALA A 82 7.46 -3.50 2.94
N ALA A 83 7.11 -4.23 1.87
CA ALA A 83 7.14 -5.69 1.86
C ALA A 83 8.56 -6.24 2.05
N ALA A 84 9.58 -5.60 1.46
CA ALA A 84 10.97 -5.97 1.65
C ALA A 84 11.41 -5.78 3.11
N ALA A 85 11.10 -4.62 3.71
CA ALA A 85 11.43 -4.33 5.10
C ALA A 85 10.77 -5.33 6.07
N MET A 86 9.48 -5.62 5.89
CA MET A 86 8.76 -6.59 6.72
C MET A 86 9.33 -8.01 6.56
N THR A 87 9.61 -8.43 5.33
CA THR A 87 10.20 -9.76 5.06
C THR A 87 11.61 -9.87 5.63
N ALA A 88 12.41 -8.81 5.53
CA ALA A 88 13.74 -8.74 6.15
C ALA A 88 13.66 -8.81 7.68
N GLY A 89 12.65 -8.17 8.29
CA GLY A 89 12.35 -8.32 9.71
C GLY A 89 12.07 -9.77 10.10
N ILE A 90 11.21 -10.48 9.35
CA ILE A 90 10.95 -11.91 9.59
C ILE A 90 12.25 -12.72 9.46
N TRP A 91 13.05 -12.46 8.44
CA TRP A 91 14.33 -13.14 8.25
C TRP A 91 15.28 -12.91 9.44
N LEU A 92 15.38 -11.66 9.91
CA LEU A 92 16.22 -11.28 11.03
C LEU A 92 15.77 -12.00 12.31
N TYR A 93 14.46 -12.00 12.59
CA TYR A 93 13.91 -12.72 13.73
C TYR A 93 14.14 -14.21 13.62
N ARG A 94 13.99 -14.84 12.45
CA ARG A 94 14.21 -16.29 12.33
C ARG A 94 15.66 -16.72 12.47
N ARG A 95 16.62 -15.86 12.10
CA ARG A 95 18.04 -16.26 11.98
C ARG A 95 18.95 -15.68 13.04
N VAL A 96 18.78 -14.40 13.39
CA VAL A 96 19.70 -13.68 14.27
C VAL A 96 19.16 -13.62 15.69
N ARG A 97 17.84 -13.47 15.86
CA ARG A 97 17.22 -13.37 17.19
C ARG A 97 15.87 -14.09 17.23
N PRO A 98 15.85 -15.44 17.20
CA PRO A 98 14.62 -16.22 17.25
C PRO A 98 13.84 -15.88 18.52
N ILE A 99 12.67 -15.27 18.32
CA ILE A 99 11.69 -15.10 19.39
C ILE A 99 11.06 -16.47 19.62
N THR A 100 11.41 -17.10 20.72
CA THR A 100 10.72 -18.29 21.22
C THR A 100 9.39 -17.85 21.79
N VAL A 101 8.30 -18.18 21.09
CA VAL A 101 6.95 -18.03 21.63
C VAL A 101 6.72 -19.19 22.60
N SER A 102 6.91 -18.93 23.88
CA SER A 102 6.51 -19.86 24.95
C SER A 102 5.06 -19.58 25.31
N GLY A 103 4.15 -20.48 24.92
CA GLY A 103 2.73 -20.38 25.24
C GLY A 103 1.86 -20.73 24.04
N SER A 104 1.66 -22.02 23.79
CA SER A 104 0.39 -22.49 23.23
C SER A 104 -0.54 -22.72 24.41
N GLU A 105 -1.17 -21.66 24.90
CA GLU A 105 -2.52 -21.86 25.40
C GLU A 105 -3.40 -21.74 24.18
N ASP A 106 -4.08 -22.83 23.86
CA ASP A 106 -5.04 -22.95 22.78
C ASP A 106 -6.06 -21.80 22.88
N VAL A 107 -5.90 -20.76 22.06
CA VAL A 107 -6.92 -19.74 21.90
C VAL A 107 -7.87 -20.25 20.82
N PHE A 108 -8.99 -20.78 21.33
CA PHE A 108 -10.16 -21.31 20.65
C PHE A 108 -10.61 -20.52 19.41
#